data_AF-A0A060HFW5-F1
#
_entry.id   AF-A0A060HFW5-F1
#
_cell.length_a   1.000
_cell.length_b   1.000
_cell.length_c   1.000
_cell.angle_alpha   90.00
_cell.angle_beta   90.00
_cell.angle_gamma   90.00
#
_symmetry.space_group_name_H-M   'P 1'
#
loop_
_entity.id
_entity.type
_entity.pdbx_description
1 polymer ?
#
loop_
_entity_poly.entity_id
_entity_poly.type
_entity_poly.pdbx_seq_one_letter_code
_entity_poly.pdbx_strand_id
1 'polypeptide(L)' 'MTTISVRVSEKEKAALRRHGKISKVVKEAINLYLDSARSRETFKRLKELQQAENITTTTREEAALIREDRHR' A
#
# COMPACT_ATOMS: atom_id res chain seq x y z
N MET A 1 -16.03 21.21 -6.59
CA MET A 1 -15.15 20.57 -7.58
C MET A 1 -13.78 21.24 -7.45
N THR A 2 -12.75 20.53 -7.01
CA THR A 2 -11.43 21.15 -6.77
C THR A 2 -10.65 21.20 -8.08
N THR A 3 -10.23 22.40 -8.47
CA THR A 3 -9.43 22.62 -9.67
C THR A 3 -7.97 22.74 -9.29
N ILE A 4 -7.11 22.00 -10.00
CA ILE A 4 -5.65 22.05 -9.83
C ILE A 4 -5.01 22.46 -11.15
N SER A 5 -4.06 23.38 -11.07
CA SER A 5 -3.25 23.82 -12.20
C SER A 5 -1.86 23.18 -12.07
N VAL A 6 -1.48 22.40 -13.07
CA VAL A 6 -0.18 21.69 -13.08
C VAL A 6 0.69 22.29 -14.18
N ARG A 7 1.89 22.74 -13.83
CA ARG A 7 2.90 23.15 -14.82
C ARG A 7 3.64 21.90 -15.29
N VAL A 8 3.73 21.72 -16.60
CA VAL A 8 4.47 20.65 -17.25
C VAL A 8 5.28 21.23 -18.39
N SER A 9 6.46 20.69 -18.63
CA SER A 9 7.26 20.99 -19.82
C SER A 9 6.56 20.50 -21.08
N GLU A 10 6.95 21.01 -22.25
CA GLU A 10 6.39 20.55 -23.52
C GLU A 10 6.71 19.07 -23.80
N LYS A 11 7.86 18.58 -23.34
CA LYS A 11 8.22 17.15 -23.43
C LYS A 11 7.26 16.28 -22.60
N GLU A 12 6.98 16.67 -21.36
CA GLU A 12 6.05 15.95 -20.48
C GLU A 12 4.62 16.03 -21.01
N LYS A 13 4.20 17.19 -21.51
CA LYS A 13 2.90 17.38 -22.15
C LYS A 13 2.72 16.49 -23.38
N ALA A 14 3.77 16.34 -24.19
CA ALA A 14 3.79 15.42 -25.33
C ALA A 14 3.69 13.95 -24.86
N ALA A 15 4.39 13.57 -23.80
CA ALA A 15 4.28 12.24 -23.22
C ALA A 15 2.86 11.96 -22.69
N LEU A 16 2.28 12.88 -21.91
CA LEU A 16 0.92 12.75 -21.37
C LEU A 16 -0.13 12.62 -22.48
N ARG A 17 0.02 13.36 -23.60
CA ARG A 17 -0.87 13.28 -24.75
C ARG A 17 -0.89 11.88 -25.39
N ARG A 18 0.20 11.12 -25.35
CA ARG A 18 0.25 9.75 -25.89
C ARG A 18 -0.68 8.79 -25.14
N HIS A 19 -0.99 9.09 -23.88
CA HIS A 19 -1.85 8.26 -23.03
C HIS A 19 -3.31 8.76 -22.99
N GLY A 20 -3.64 9.86 -23.69
CA GLY A 20 -4.99 10.38 -23.83
C GLY A 20 -5.13 11.85 -23.44
N LYS A 21 -6.34 12.25 -23.02
CA LYS A 21 -6.62 13.63 -22.60
C LYS A 21 -5.82 13.96 -21.34
N ILE A 22 -4.94 14.96 -21.42
CA ILE A 22 -4.03 15.35 -20.34
C ILE A 22 -4.75 15.47 -18.98
N SER A 23 -5.90 16.15 -18.93
CA SER A 23 -6.62 16.33 -17.66
C SER A 23 -7.12 15.02 -17.04
N LYS A 24 -7.48 14.04 -17.87
CA LYS A 24 -7.90 12.70 -17.40
C LYS A 24 -6.69 11.91 -16.91
N VAL A 25 -5.61 11.89 -17.70
CA VAL A 25 -4.37 11.19 -17.38
C VAL A 25 -3.76 11.72 -16.08
N VAL A 26 -3.66 13.04 -15.93
CA VAL A 26 -3.12 13.67 -14.72
C VAL A 26 -3.98 13.35 -13.50
N LYS A 27 -5.30 13.38 -13.63
CA LYS A 27 -6.23 13.01 -12.54
C LYS A 27 -6.03 11.56 -12.10
N GLU A 28 -5.99 10.63 -13.05
CA GLU A 28 -5.80 9.21 -12.77
C GLU A 28 -4.42 8.93 -12.16
N ALA A 29 -3.35 9.57 -12.66
CA ALA A 29 -2.01 9.44 -12.11
C ALA A 29 -1.91 9.93 -10.66
N ILE A 30 -2.54 11.07 -10.33
CA ILE A 30 -2.57 11.59 -8.97
C ILE A 30 -3.35 10.65 -8.05
N ASN A 31 -4.51 10.17 -8.48
CA ASN A 31 -5.29 9.21 -7.69
C ASN A 31 -4.49 7.94 -7.42
N LEU A 32 -3.87 7.37 -8.46
CA LEU A 32 -3.06 6.16 -8.34
C LEU A 32 -1.87 6.37 -7.38
N TYR A 33 -1.21 7.53 -7.46
CA TYR A 33 -0.13 7.88 -6.54
C TYR A 33 -0.61 7.91 -5.10
N LEU A 34 -1.73 8.61 -4.82
CA LEU A 34 -2.29 8.72 -3.47
C LEU A 34 -2.75 7.36 -2.93
N ASP A 35 -3.39 6.53 -3.75
CA ASP A 35 -3.83 5.19 -3.35
C ASP A 35 -2.64 4.28 -3.07
N SER A 36 -1.57 4.39 -3.87
CA SER A 36 -0.32 3.65 -3.63
C SER A 36 0.38 4.12 -2.35
N ALA A 37 0.37 5.41 -2.06
CA ALA A 37 0.97 5.98 -0.86
C ALA A 37 0.24 5.52 0.41
N ARG A 38 -1.10 5.54 0.38
CA ARG A 38 -1.94 4.98 1.46
C ARG A 38 -1.66 3.49 1.67
N SER A 39 -1.57 2.73 0.57
CA SER A 39 -1.27 1.30 0.65
C SER A 39 0.08 1.03 1.32
N ARG A 40 1.12 1.80 0.97
CA ARG A 40 2.44 1.71 1.60
C ARG A 40 2.40 2.03 3.08
N GLU A 41 1.64 3.05 3.48
CA GLU A 41 1.44 3.40 4.89
C GLU A 41 0.74 2.27 5.65
N THR A 42 -0.32 1.68 5.08
CA THR A 42 -1.00 0.51 5.65
C THR A 42 -0.05 -0.66 5.82
N PHE A 43 0.77 -0.99 4.81
CA PHE A 43 1.75 -2.07 4.92
C PHE A 43 2.83 -1.77 5.96
N LYS A 44 3.29 -0.52 6.05
CA LYS A 44 4.23 -0.10 7.10
C LYS A 44 3.60 -0.30 8.47
N ARG A 45 2.35 0.11 8.65
CA ARG A 45 1.62 -0.03 9.91
C ARG A 45 1.38 -1.50 10.28
N LEU A 46 1.04 -2.34 9.31
CA LEU A 46 0.92 -3.79 9.50
C LEU A 46 2.25 -4.38 9.97
N LYS A 47 3.37 -3.99 9.36
CA LYS A 47 4.70 -4.45 9.78
C LYS A 47 5.06 -3.99 11.19
N GLU A 48 4.73 -2.75 11.56
CA GLU A 48 4.91 -2.24 12.92
C GLU A 48 4.07 -3.03 13.93
N LEU A 49 2.81 -3.32 13.61
CA LEU A 49 1.95 -4.15 14.46
C LEU A 49 2.50 -5.57 14.59
N GLN A 50 2.95 -6.20 13.50
CA GLN A 50 3.57 -7.53 13.54
C GLN A 50 4.90 -7.58 14.31
N GLN A 51 5.62 -6.46 14.40
CA GLN A 51 6.86 -6.35 15.18
C GLN A 51 6.58 -6.06 16.65
N ALA A 52 5.54 -5.27 16.94
CA ALA A 52 5.12 -4.92 18.30
C ALA A 52 4.37 -6.09 18.96
N GLU A 53 3.44 -6.70 18.25
CA GLU A 53 2.86 -8.00 18.54
C GLU A 53 3.74 -9.04 17.88
N ASN A 54 4.88 -9.38 18.50
CA ASN A 54 5.56 -10.63 18.18
C ASN A 54 4.50 -11.74 18.30
N ILE A 55 3.98 -12.21 17.16
CA ILE A 55 3.08 -13.36 17.00
C ILE A 55 3.88 -14.58 17.45
N THR A 56 4.00 -14.68 18.77
CA THR A 56 4.43 -15.81 19.55
C THR A 56 3.21 -16.45 20.19
N THR A 57 2.01 -16.03 19.80
CA THR A 57 0.74 -16.41 20.43
C THR A 57 0.16 -17.67 19.80
N THR A 58 0.18 -17.81 18.47
CA THR A 58 -0.42 -19.02 17.85
C THR A 58 0.52 -20.24 17.90
N THR A 59 1.81 -20.08 17.60
CA THR A 59 2.73 -21.23 17.56
C THR A 59 3.12 -21.78 18.92
N ARG A 60 3.07 -20.99 20.01
CA ARG A 60 3.37 -21.51 21.37
C ARG A 60 2.20 -22.26 21.98
N GLU A 61 0.97 -21.77 21.82
CA GLU A 61 -0.22 -22.46 22.30
C GLU A 61 -0.44 -23.77 21.53
N GLU A 62 -0.29 -23.74 20.20
CA GLU A 62 -0.35 -24.95 19.37
C GLU A 62 0.79 -25.93 19.69
N ALA A 63 2.03 -25.45 19.91
CA ALA A 63 3.14 -26.32 20.30
C ALA A 63 3.02 -26.90 21.71
N ALA A 64 2.33 -26.21 22.62
CA ALA A 64 2.02 -26.71 23.97
C ALA A 64 0.95 -27.82 23.91
N LEU A 65 -0.12 -27.59 23.14
CA LEU A 65 -1.17 -28.59 22.88
C LEU A 65 -0.61 -29.86 22.23
N ILE A 66 0.28 -29.73 21.23
CA ILE A 66 0.93 -30.88 20.58
C ILE A 66 1.84 -31.66 21.54
N ARG A 67 2.42 -30.99 22.55
CA ARG A 67 3.27 -31.65 23.57
C ARG A 67 2.45 -32.40 24.61
N GLU A 68 1.30 -31.87 25.03
CA GLU A 68 0.38 -32.57 25.93
C GLU A 68 -0.21 -33.83 25.28
N ASP A 69 -0.56 -33.75 24.00
CA ASP A 69 -1.14 -34.88 23.27
C ASP A 69 -0.14 -36.04 23.05
N ARG A 70 1.17 -35.73 22.92
CA ARG A 70 2.24 -36.73 22.78
C ARG A 70 2.65 -37.43 24.08
N HIS A 71 2.20 -36.95 25.23
CA HIS A 71 2.51 -37.54 26.54
C HIS A 71 1.38 -38.43 27.10
N ARG A 72 0.34 -38.70 26.30
CA ARG A 72 -0.69 -39.71 26.55
C ARG A 72 -0.40 -40.99 25.76
#